data_AF-A0A2R6J1U7-F1
#
_entry.id   AF-A0A2R6J1U7-F1
#
_cell.length_a   1.000
_cell.length_b   1.000
_cell.length_c   1.000
_cell.angle_alpha   90.00
_cell.angle_beta   90.00
_cell.angle_gamma   90.00
#
_symmetry.space_group_name_H-M   'P 1'
#
loop_
_entity.id
_entity.type
_entity.pdbx_description
1 polymer ?
#
loop_
_entity_poly.entity_id
_entity_poly.type
_entity_poly.pdbx_seq_one_letter_code
_entity_poly.pdbx_strand_id
1 'polypeptide(L)'
;LLHELAHKAVAQRFGQIAHFRADYGMLFLAVVSALAGFLFAAPGAVYHRGRITERQNGLIALAGPVTNLVLAVASAPLALLAGGFPGAIGAFGVGINLLLAGFNMLPFGPLDGRKVLSWSVVVFAVTFVVSVGSAVFVLLTFGVGL
;
A
#
# COMPACT_ATOMS: atom_id res chain seq x y z
N LEU A 1 1.42 7.87 2.05
CA LEU A 1 1.66 9.03 1.15
C LEU A 1 2.35 8.60 -0.16
N LEU A 2 3.50 7.92 -0.11
CA LEU A 2 4.18 7.44 -1.33
C LEU A 2 3.33 6.48 -2.19
N HIS A 3 2.56 5.59 -1.55
CA HIS A 3 1.54 4.75 -2.19
C HIS A 3 0.57 5.57 -3.08
N GLU A 4 -0.05 6.59 -2.50
CA GLU A 4 -0.99 7.47 -3.20
C GLU A 4 -0.33 8.33 -4.27
N LEU A 5 0.90 8.77 -4.02
CA LEU A 5 1.70 9.46 -5.03
C LEU A 5 2.04 8.56 -6.21
N ALA A 6 2.22 7.26 -6.01
CA ALA A 6 2.47 6.30 -7.07
C ALA A 6 1.23 6.13 -7.97
N HIS A 7 0.03 5.99 -7.39
CA HIS A 7 -1.21 6.03 -8.16
C HIS A 7 -1.32 7.29 -9.01
N LYS A 8 -1.08 8.45 -8.40
CA LYS A 8 -1.10 9.74 -9.10
C LYS A 8 -0.08 9.80 -10.23
N ALA A 9 1.17 9.41 -9.97
CA ALA A 9 2.24 9.46 -10.95
C ALA A 9 1.96 8.56 -12.16
N VAL A 10 1.44 7.35 -11.93
CA VAL A 10 1.06 6.43 -13.02
C VAL A 10 -0.18 6.93 -13.77
N ALA A 11 -1.17 7.49 -13.06
CA ALA A 11 -2.33 8.10 -13.71
C ALA A 11 -1.95 9.28 -14.61
N GLN A 12 -1.03 10.13 -14.16
CA GLN A 12 -0.51 11.25 -14.97
C GLN A 12 0.24 10.76 -16.22
N ARG A 13 0.97 9.64 -16.14
CA ARG A 13 1.61 9.01 -17.32
C ARG A 13 0.60 8.49 -18.34
N PHE A 14 -0.63 8.19 -17.92
CA PHE A 14 -1.74 7.84 -18.81
C PHE A 14 -2.55 9.05 -19.28
N GLY A 15 -2.04 10.27 -19.09
CA GLY A 15 -2.71 11.50 -19.51
C GLY A 15 -3.91 11.88 -18.64
N GLN A 16 -4.07 11.28 -17.46
CA GLN A 16 -5.14 11.64 -16.54
C GLN A 16 -4.75 12.87 -15.72
N ILE A 17 -5.71 13.77 -15.55
CA ILE A 17 -5.63 14.83 -14.53
C ILE A 17 -6.03 14.19 -13.21
N ALA A 18 -5.04 13.77 -12.43
CA ALA A 18 -5.23 13.16 -11.11
C ALA A 18 -4.82 14.14 -10.00
N HIS A 19 -5.78 14.51 -9.14
CA HIS A 19 -5.52 15.26 -7.93
C HIS A 19 -5.67 14.33 -6.73
N PHE A 20 -4.58 14.13 -5.98
CA PHE A 20 -4.67 13.51 -4.67
C PHE A 20 -5.37 14.50 -3.73
N ARG A 21 -6.54 14.12 -3.21
CA ARG A 21 -7.23 14.87 -2.16
C ARG A 21 -7.25 14.01 -0.92
N ALA A 22 -6.36 14.33 0.02
CA ALA A 22 -6.43 13.77 1.36
C ALA A 22 -7.71 14.25 2.02
N ASP A 23 -8.49 13.31 2.55
CA ASP A 23 -9.57 13.63 3.49
C ASP A 23 -8.94 13.72 4.88
N TYR A 24 -8.65 14.95 5.30
CA TYR A 24 -7.98 15.22 6.57
C TYR A 24 -8.84 14.80 7.79
N GLY A 25 -10.16 14.73 7.66
CA GLY A 25 -11.05 14.24 8.72
C GLY A 25 -10.91 12.74 8.92
N MET A 26 -10.86 11.99 7.82
CA MET A 26 -10.62 10.55 7.85
C MET A 26 -9.16 10.20 8.21
N LEU A 27 -8.19 11.05 7.84
CA LEU A 27 -6.81 10.93 8.32
C LEU A 27 -6.72 11.14 9.83
N PHE A 28 -7.43 12.12 10.38
CA PHE A 28 -7.51 12.33 11.83
C PHE A 28 -8.14 11.12 12.54
N LEU A 29 -9.25 10.59 12.02
CA LEU A 29 -9.87 9.36 12.52
C LEU A 29 -8.94 8.15 12.43
N ALA A 30 -8.18 7.99 11.34
CA ALA A 30 -7.19 6.94 11.17
C ALA A 30 -6.07 7.01 12.22
N VAL A 31 -5.60 8.23 12.53
CA VAL A 31 -4.56 8.45 13.56
C VAL A 31 -5.11 8.19 14.96
N VAL A 32 -6.28 8.75 15.30
CA VAL A 32 -6.89 8.57 16.63
C VAL A 32 -7.29 7.12 16.88
N SER A 33 -7.83 6.43 15.88
CA SER A 33 -8.14 5.01 15.97
C SER A 33 -6.88 4.16 16.16
N ALA A 34 -5.80 4.45 15.40
CA ALA A 34 -4.51 3.77 15.57
C ALA A 34 -3.96 3.95 16.99
N LEU A 35 -4.09 5.16 17.57
CA LEU A 35 -3.72 5.42 18.97
C LEU A 35 -4.64 4.70 19.97
N ALA A 36 -5.89 4.45 19.61
CA ALA A 36 -6.85 3.67 20.39
C ALA A 36 -6.70 2.14 20.21
N GLY A 37 -5.69 1.68 19.46
CA GLY A 37 -5.37 0.27 19.28
C GLY A 37 -6.08 -0.42 18.11
N PHE A 38 -6.74 0.33 17.21
CA PHE A 38 -7.35 -0.24 16.01
C PHE A 38 -7.16 0.68 14.79
N LEU A 39 -6.63 0.19 13.68
CA LEU A 39 -6.36 1.05 12.52
C LEU A 39 -7.60 1.17 11.61
N PHE A 40 -8.19 2.36 11.52
CA PHE A 40 -9.25 2.66 10.56
C PHE A 40 -8.67 3.31 9.30
N ALA A 41 -8.57 2.55 8.20
CA ALA A 41 -7.88 3.00 6.97
C ALA A 41 -8.86 3.44 5.87
N ALA A 42 -9.13 4.74 5.77
CA ALA A 42 -9.74 5.36 4.58
C ALA A 42 -9.49 6.89 4.47
N PRO A 43 -8.23 7.41 4.44
CA PRO A 43 -7.95 8.84 4.58
C PRO A 43 -8.04 9.65 3.27
N GLY A 44 -8.68 9.13 2.22
CA GLY A 44 -8.86 9.87 0.97
C GLY A 44 -9.26 8.99 -0.21
N ALA A 45 -9.64 9.65 -1.30
CA ALA A 45 -9.97 9.02 -2.58
C ALA A 45 -9.38 9.84 -3.73
N VAL A 46 -8.78 9.17 -4.71
CA VAL A 46 -8.26 9.82 -5.93
C VAL A 46 -9.39 10.00 -6.93
N TYR A 47 -9.74 11.25 -7.23
CA TYR A 47 -10.68 11.58 -8.30
C TYR A 47 -9.90 11.72 -9.61
N HIS A 48 -10.25 10.91 -10.61
CA HIS A 48 -9.70 11.00 -11.96
C HIS A 48 -10.82 11.31 -12.97
N ARG A 49 -10.61 12.30 -13.84
CA ARG A 49 -11.48 12.59 -14.99
C ARG A 49 -10.76 12.20 -16.29
N GLY A 50 -11.34 11.24 -17.02
CA GLY A 50 -10.87 10.80 -18.32
C GLY A 50 -11.39 9.39 -18.65
N ARG A 51 -11.39 9.01 -19.94
CA ARG A 51 -11.67 7.61 -20.33
C ARG A 51 -10.45 6.78 -19.96
N ILE A 52 -10.61 5.87 -19.01
CA ILE A 52 -9.56 4.94 -18.57
C ILE A 52 -9.94 3.54 -19.04
N THR A 53 -9.01 2.86 -19.71
CA THR A 53 -9.18 1.44 -20.05
C THR A 53 -9.00 0.57 -18.81
N GLU A 54 -9.61 -0.62 -18.77
CA GLU A 54 -9.44 -1.55 -17.64
C GLU A 54 -7.97 -1.82 -17.32
N ARG A 55 -7.13 -1.94 -18.36
CA ARG A 55 -5.68 -2.08 -18.22
C ARG A 55 -5.01 -0.90 -17.53
N GLN A 56 -5.33 0.32 -17.92
CA GLN A 56 -4.77 1.50 -17.28
C GLN A 56 -5.24 1.61 -15.82
N ASN A 57 -6.51 1.31 -15.54
CA ASN A 57 -7.04 1.30 -14.18
C ASN A 57 -6.32 0.26 -13.30
N GLY A 58 -6.12 -0.96 -13.82
CA GLY A 58 -5.37 -2.01 -13.15
C GLY A 58 -3.91 -1.63 -12.89
N LEU A 59 -3.24 -1.01 -13.86
CA LEU A 59 -1.86 -0.53 -13.71
C LEU A 59 -1.72 0.63 -12.72
N ILE A 60 -2.68 1.56 -12.70
CA ILE A 60 -2.74 2.63 -11.70
C ILE A 60 -2.89 2.00 -10.32
N ALA A 61 -3.86 1.09 -10.14
CA ALA A 61 -4.10 0.40 -8.87
C ALA A 61 -2.89 -0.42 -8.41
N LEU A 62 -2.19 -1.09 -9.33
CA LEU A 62 -1.00 -1.88 -9.00
C LEU A 62 0.17 -1.03 -8.46
N ALA A 63 0.26 0.25 -8.88
CA ALA A 63 1.37 1.13 -8.52
C ALA A 63 1.51 1.35 -7.00
N GLY A 64 0.37 1.41 -6.28
CA GLY A 64 0.35 1.60 -4.84
C GLY A 64 0.98 0.42 -4.08
N PRO A 65 0.45 -0.81 -4.21
CA PRO A 65 1.01 -2.01 -3.59
C PRO A 65 2.48 -2.25 -3.93
N VAL A 66 2.87 -2.07 -5.20
CA VAL A 66 4.28 -2.21 -5.62
C VAL A 66 5.18 -1.21 -4.92
N THR A 67 4.74 0.04 -4.77
CA THR A 67 5.51 1.07 -4.05
C THR A 67 5.73 0.69 -2.59
N ASN A 68 4.70 0.16 -1.92
CA ASN A 68 4.84 -0.31 -0.55
C ASN A 68 5.81 -1.49 -0.44
N LEU A 69 5.75 -2.46 -1.36
CA LEU A 69 6.72 -3.56 -1.39
C LEU A 69 8.16 -3.06 -1.53
N VAL A 70 8.40 -2.10 -2.42
CA VAL A 70 9.72 -1.46 -2.59
C VAL A 70 10.17 -0.76 -1.30
N LEU A 71 9.27 -0.04 -0.62
CA LEU A 71 9.58 0.63 0.64
C LEU A 71 9.86 -0.35 1.79
N ALA A 72 9.15 -1.48 1.84
CA ALA A 72 9.46 -2.54 2.78
C ALA A 72 10.88 -3.07 2.57
N VAL A 73 11.24 -3.38 1.31
CA VAL A 73 12.61 -3.82 0.97
C VAL A 73 13.64 -2.74 1.30
N ALA A 74 13.35 -1.48 1.02
CA ALA A 74 14.26 -0.36 1.33
C ALA A 74 14.45 -0.15 2.84
N SER A 75 13.45 -0.50 3.65
CA SER A 75 13.51 -0.39 5.13
C SER A 75 14.19 -1.59 5.79
N ALA A 76 14.26 -2.74 5.10
CA ALA A 76 14.78 -3.99 5.65
C ALA A 76 16.26 -3.94 6.08
N PRO A 77 17.20 -3.28 5.36
CA PRO A 77 18.58 -3.16 5.84
C PRO A 77 18.67 -2.45 7.18
N LEU A 78 17.84 -1.42 7.38
CA LEU A 78 17.80 -0.70 8.65
C LEU A 78 17.23 -1.60 9.76
N ALA A 79 16.19 -2.38 9.45
CA ALA A 79 15.57 -3.32 10.40
C ALA A 79 16.52 -4.44 10.85
N LEU A 80 17.32 -4.97 9.93
CA LEU A 80 18.12 -6.18 10.15
C LEU A 80 19.55 -5.88 10.61
N LEU A 81 20.11 -4.75 10.20
CA LEU A 81 21.54 -4.44 10.41
C LEU A 81 21.76 -3.36 11.47
N ALA A 82 20.76 -2.51 11.74
CA ALA A 82 20.88 -1.49 12.77
C ALA A 82 20.30 -1.97 14.11
N GLY A 83 21.00 -1.68 15.20
CA GLY A 83 20.49 -1.89 16.56
C GLY A 83 19.77 -0.66 17.11
N GLY A 84 19.06 -0.83 18.23
CA GLY A 84 18.43 0.27 18.96
C GLY A 84 17.36 1.01 18.16
N PHE A 85 17.29 2.33 18.33
CA PHE A 85 16.24 3.16 17.73
C PHE A 85 16.20 3.13 16.19
N PRO A 86 17.33 3.20 15.45
CA PRO A 86 17.30 3.05 14.00
C PRO A 86 16.75 1.69 13.55
N GLY A 87 17.12 0.60 14.22
CA GLY A 87 16.57 -0.73 13.97
C GLY A 87 15.05 -0.76 14.09
N ALA A 88 14.51 -0.17 15.17
CA ALA A 88 13.07 -0.06 15.40
C ALA A 88 12.35 0.77 14.31
N ILE A 89 12.98 1.81 13.77
CA ILE A 89 12.42 2.56 12.62
C ILE A 89 12.35 1.68 11.38
N GLY A 90 13.43 0.94 11.08
CA GLY A 90 13.46 0.03 9.94
C GLY A 90 12.40 -1.06 10.05
N ALA A 91 12.30 -1.65 11.25
CA ALA A 91 11.32 -2.65 11.65
C ALA A 91 9.87 -2.18 11.42
N PHE A 92 9.54 -1.01 11.97
CA PHE A 92 8.26 -0.35 11.75
C PHE A 92 8.00 -0.07 10.26
N GLY A 93 9.03 0.40 9.53
CA GLY A 93 8.98 0.67 8.10
C GLY A 93 8.66 -0.57 7.27
N VAL A 94 9.27 -1.72 7.57
CA VAL A 94 8.93 -3.01 6.94
C VAL A 94 7.49 -3.38 7.25
N GLY A 95 7.10 -3.39 8.53
CA GLY A 95 5.79 -3.83 8.98
C GLY A 95 4.64 -3.02 8.37
N ILE A 96 4.70 -1.68 8.45
CA ILE A 96 3.62 -0.83 7.95
C ILE A 96 3.46 -0.94 6.42
N ASN A 97 4.56 -1.04 5.68
CA ASN A 97 4.50 -1.14 4.23
C ASN A 97 3.97 -2.51 3.77
N LEU A 98 4.39 -3.61 4.40
CA LEU A 98 3.85 -4.93 4.08
C LEU A 98 2.37 -5.05 4.44
N LEU A 99 1.95 -4.49 5.59
CA LEU A 99 0.54 -4.43 5.98
C LEU A 99 -0.29 -3.68 4.93
N LEU A 100 0.15 -2.48 4.53
CA LEU A 100 -0.55 -1.67 3.54
C LEU A 100 -0.57 -2.32 2.15
N ALA A 101 0.51 -2.99 1.74
CA ALA A 101 0.58 -3.73 0.48
C ALA A 101 -0.39 -4.92 0.46
N GLY A 102 -0.40 -5.72 1.53
CA GLY A 102 -1.27 -6.88 1.68
C GLY A 102 -2.74 -6.49 1.75
N PHE A 103 -3.08 -5.50 2.58
CA PHE A 103 -4.46 -5.04 2.74
C PHE A 103 -5.03 -4.47 1.43
N ASN A 104 -4.28 -3.61 0.73
CA ASN A 104 -4.76 -3.04 -0.53
C ASN A 104 -4.89 -4.07 -1.66
N MET A 105 -4.21 -5.22 -1.57
CA MET A 105 -4.38 -6.30 -2.53
C MET A 105 -5.59 -7.21 -2.24
N LEU A 106 -6.34 -7.02 -1.14
CA LEU A 106 -7.58 -7.78 -0.93
C LEU A 106 -8.61 -7.47 -2.04
N PRO A 107 -9.29 -8.48 -2.61
CA PRO A 107 -10.20 -8.30 -3.75
C PRO A 107 -11.60 -7.82 -3.34
N PHE A 108 -11.69 -6.77 -2.52
CA PHE A 108 -12.95 -6.28 -1.96
C PHE A 108 -13.10 -4.75 -2.05
N GLY A 109 -14.35 -4.28 -2.17
CA GLY A 109 -14.69 -2.87 -1.97
C GLY A 109 -13.93 -1.92 -2.92
N PRO A 110 -13.35 -0.82 -2.40
CA PRO A 110 -12.60 0.17 -3.17
C PRO A 110 -11.10 -0.15 -3.31
N LEU A 111 -10.63 -1.26 -2.74
CA LEU A 111 -9.22 -1.63 -2.67
C LEU A 111 -8.60 -1.89 -4.05
N ASP A 112 -7.30 -1.69 -4.16
CA ASP A 112 -6.57 -1.81 -5.42
C ASP A 112 -6.63 -3.21 -6.01
N GLY A 113 -6.56 -4.23 -5.16
CA GLY A 113 -6.60 -5.64 -5.55
C GLY A 113 -7.82 -5.98 -6.39
N ARG A 114 -8.98 -5.35 -6.14
CA ARG A 114 -10.18 -5.54 -6.96
C ARG A 114 -9.99 -5.03 -8.38
N LYS A 115 -9.37 -3.86 -8.55
CA LYS A 115 -9.09 -3.26 -9.87
C LYS A 115 -8.01 -4.04 -10.62
N VAL A 116 -6.96 -4.49 -9.92
CA VAL A 116 -5.92 -5.34 -10.51
C VAL A 116 -6.53 -6.67 -10.95
N LEU A 117 -7.38 -7.30 -10.12
CA LEU A 117 -8.07 -8.55 -10.45
C LEU A 117 -8.98 -8.41 -11.67
N SER A 118 -9.74 -7.32 -11.77
CA SER A 118 -10.60 -7.07 -12.94
C SER A 118 -9.80 -6.94 -14.24
N TRP A 119 -8.56 -6.45 -14.16
CA TRP A 119 -7.70 -6.32 -15.33
C TRP A 119 -6.94 -7.60 -15.66
N SER A 120 -6.32 -8.26 -14.67
CA SER A 120 -5.51 -9.45 -14.85
C SER A 120 -5.43 -10.30 -13.60
N VAL A 121 -6.01 -11.51 -13.65
CA VAL A 121 -5.97 -12.49 -12.58
C VAL A 121 -4.53 -12.91 -12.25
N VAL A 122 -3.66 -13.04 -13.26
CA VAL A 122 -2.26 -13.44 -13.07
C VAL A 122 -1.50 -12.38 -12.30
N VAL A 123 -1.61 -11.11 -12.72
CA VAL A 123 -0.93 -10.00 -12.05
C VAL A 123 -1.44 -9.85 -10.63
N PHE A 124 -2.76 -9.97 -10.43
CA PHE A 124 -3.36 -9.99 -9.11
C PHE A 124 -2.78 -11.09 -8.23
N ALA A 125 -2.79 -12.35 -8.70
CA ALA A 125 -2.35 -13.49 -7.93
C ALA A 125 -0.88 -13.36 -7.51
N VAL A 126 0.00 -12.97 -8.45
CA VAL A 126 1.42 -12.76 -8.16
C VAL A 126 1.61 -11.67 -7.12
N THR A 127 1.02 -10.48 -7.31
CA THR A 127 1.20 -9.38 -6.37
C THR A 127 0.54 -9.66 -5.02
N PHE A 128 -0.59 -10.38 -4.99
CA PHE A 128 -1.26 -10.78 -3.76
C PHE A 128 -0.40 -11.74 -2.95
N VAL A 129 0.12 -12.79 -3.60
CA VAL A 129 0.99 -13.79 -2.96
C VAL A 129 2.27 -13.13 -2.46
N VAL A 130 2.90 -12.26 -3.24
CA VAL A 130 4.11 -11.54 -2.79
C VAL A 130 3.79 -10.65 -1.60
N SER A 131 2.72 -9.85 -1.65
CA SER A 131 2.36 -8.93 -0.55
C SER A 131 1.94 -9.64 0.73
N VAL A 132 0.98 -10.56 0.64
CA VAL A 132 0.47 -11.28 1.82
C VAL A 132 1.50 -12.30 2.31
N GLY A 133 2.16 -13.01 1.40
CA GLY A 133 3.17 -14.01 1.73
C GLY A 133 4.37 -13.38 2.45
N SER A 134 4.88 -12.24 1.98
CA SER A 134 5.96 -11.52 2.68
C SER A 134 5.50 -10.96 4.02
N ALA A 135 4.28 -10.41 4.13
CA ALA A 135 3.74 -9.94 5.40
C ALA A 135 3.62 -11.08 6.43
N VAL A 136 3.06 -12.22 6.04
CA VAL A 136 2.92 -13.41 6.88
C VAL A 136 4.30 -13.98 7.25
N PHE A 137 5.21 -14.09 6.30
CA PHE A 137 6.57 -14.57 6.55
C PHE A 137 7.29 -13.71 7.59
N VAL A 138 7.23 -12.39 7.45
CA VAL A 138 7.84 -11.46 8.41
C VAL A 138 7.18 -11.59 9.78
N LEU A 139 5.84 -11.63 9.83
CA LEU A 139 5.10 -11.79 11.09
C LEU A 139 5.45 -13.09 11.82
N LEU A 140 5.60 -14.20 11.10
CA LEU A 140 5.93 -15.51 11.69
C LEU A 140 7.41 -15.62 12.10
N THR A 141 8.30 -14.94 11.38
CA THR A 141 9.75 -15.03 11.63
C THR A 141 10.20 -14.07 12.74
N PHE A 142 9.64 -12.86 12.76
CA PHE A 142 10.07 -11.79 13.66
C PHE A 142 9.02 -11.42 14.72
N GLY A 143 7.80 -11.97 14.62
CA GLY A 143 6.69 -11.65 15.53
C GLY A 143 5.93 -10.38 15.14
N VAL A 144 4.91 -10.04 15.91
CA VAL A 144 4.15 -8.77 15.78
C VAL A 144 5.04 -7.55 16.01
N GLY A 145 6.21 -7.78 16.64
CA GLY A 145 7.24 -6.81 16.91
C GLY A 145 8.59 -7.26 16.34
N LEU A 146 8.75 -7.03 15.04
CA LEU A 146 9.89 -6.22 14.64
C LEU A 146 9.81 -4.89 15.41
#